data_AF-A0A538S622-F1
#
_entry.id   AF-A0A538S622-F1
#
_cell.length_a   1.000
_cell.length_b   1.000
_cell.length_c   1.000
_cell.angle_alpha   90.00
_cell.angle_beta   90.00
_cell.angle_gamma   90.00
#
_symmetry.space_group_name_H-M   'P 1'
#
loop_
_entity.id
_entity.type
_entity.pdbx_description
1 polymer ?
#
loop_
_entity_poly.entity_id
_entity_poly.type
_entity_poly.pdbx_seq_one_letter_code
_entity_poly.pdbx_strand_id
1 'polypeptide(L)'
;VKQPGAIKPDGIEDKTQNLGKRPLEQKQLDKESDALAEMAYRIAAIAEIAKAKPGEKADNDKKKKEWAEYAETMRKEADALADAAKTKKPAEIKAAANKIYSTCNNCHGSFRD
;
A
#
# COMPACT_ATOMS: atom_id res chain seq x y z
N VAL A 1 -21.45 10.01 6.22
CA VAL A 1 -20.13 9.37 5.99
C VAL A 1 -19.95 9.27 4.48
N LYS A 2 -18.85 9.76 3.89
CA LYS A 2 -18.62 9.61 2.44
C LYS A 2 -18.41 8.13 2.11
N GLN A 3 -18.91 7.68 0.96
CA GLN A 3 -18.77 6.28 0.55
C GLN A 3 -17.30 5.93 0.24
N PRO A 4 -16.86 4.68 0.50
CA PRO A 4 -15.57 4.19 0.02
C PRO A 4 -15.41 4.43 -1.49
N GLY A 5 -14.29 5.02 -1.92
CA GLY A 5 -14.02 5.33 -3.34
C GLY A 5 -14.68 6.60 -3.89
N ALA A 6 -15.39 7.39 -3.06
CA ALA A 6 -16.00 8.66 -3.49
C ALA A 6 -15.00 9.81 -3.67
N ILE A 7 -13.78 9.67 -3.15
CA ILE A 7 -12.65 10.55 -3.47
C ILE A 7 -11.71 9.71 -4.32
N LYS A 8 -11.52 10.13 -5.57
CA LYS A 8 -10.52 9.54 -6.45
C LYS A 8 -9.44 10.57 -6.77
N PRO A 9 -8.17 10.25 -6.51
CA PRO A 9 -7.70 9.03 -5.82
C PRO A 9 -7.86 9.12 -4.29
N ASP A 10 -7.98 7.97 -3.63
CA ASP A 10 -7.93 7.88 -2.16
C ASP A 10 -6.55 8.35 -1.71
N GLY A 11 -6.50 9.19 -0.68
CA GLY A 11 -5.29 9.92 -0.29
C GLY A 11 -4.07 9.02 -0.07
N ILE A 12 -4.25 7.76 0.35
CA ILE A 12 -3.16 6.78 0.51
C ILE A 12 -2.67 6.24 -0.84
N GLU A 13 -3.58 5.85 -1.74
CA GLU A 13 -3.21 5.36 -3.08
C GLU A 13 -2.50 6.45 -3.88
N ASP A 14 -3.00 7.68 -3.79
CA ASP A 14 -2.36 8.84 -4.41
C ASP A 14 -0.99 9.16 -3.82
N LYS A 15 -0.89 9.13 -2.48
CA LYS A 15 0.38 9.37 -1.80
C LYS A 15 1.41 8.32 -2.19
N THR A 16 1.06 7.03 -2.19
CA THR A 16 1.96 5.94 -2.60
C THR A 16 2.35 6.03 -4.06
N GLN A 17 1.43 6.41 -4.96
CA GLN A 17 1.75 6.68 -6.36
C GLN A 17 2.80 7.79 -6.48
N ASN A 18 2.62 8.91 -5.80
CA ASN A 18 3.53 10.05 -5.89
C ASN A 18 4.90 9.76 -5.25
N LEU A 19 4.93 9.09 -4.10
CA LEU A 19 6.16 8.60 -3.48
C LEU A 19 6.92 7.61 -4.38
N GLY A 20 6.19 6.76 -5.11
CA GLY A 20 6.80 5.79 -6.03
C GLY A 20 7.46 6.42 -7.27
N LYS A 21 7.10 7.65 -7.63
CA LYS A 21 7.66 8.37 -8.79
C LYS A 21 9.01 9.00 -8.48
N ARG A 22 9.17 9.64 -7.32
CA ARG A 22 10.39 10.42 -6.98
C ARG A 22 10.73 10.30 -5.50
N PRO A 23 12.02 10.21 -5.13
CA PRO A 23 12.42 10.23 -3.73
C PRO A 23 12.04 11.57 -3.09
N LEU A 24 11.73 11.55 -1.80
CA LEU A 24 11.47 12.76 -1.03
C LEU A 24 12.77 13.49 -0.68
N GLU A 25 12.70 14.82 -0.60
CA GLU A 25 13.77 15.63 -0.04
C GLU A 25 13.84 15.47 1.49
N GLN A 26 15.04 15.63 2.07
CA GLN A 26 15.24 15.47 3.50
C GLN A 26 14.34 16.40 4.34
N LYS A 27 14.20 17.67 3.92
CA LYS A 27 13.35 18.66 4.60
C LYS A 27 11.88 18.24 4.65
N GLN A 28 11.41 17.49 3.65
CA GLN A 28 10.07 16.94 3.66
C GLN A 28 9.99 15.73 4.59
N LEU A 29 10.96 14.81 4.52
CA LEU A 29 11.05 13.66 5.42
C LEU A 29 11.05 14.07 6.90
N ASP A 30 11.74 15.14 7.24
CA ASP A 30 11.78 15.65 8.62
C ASP A 30 10.41 16.11 9.14
N LYS A 31 9.47 16.42 8.24
CA LYS A 31 8.11 16.85 8.59
C LYS A 31 7.09 15.73 8.55
N GLU A 32 7.28 14.74 7.68
CA GLU A 32 6.23 13.76 7.37
C GLU A 32 6.62 12.30 7.64
N SER A 33 7.84 12.00 8.10
CA SER A 33 8.30 10.62 8.36
C SER A 33 7.35 9.82 9.25
N ASP A 34 6.85 10.44 10.33
CA ASP A 34 5.98 9.76 11.30
C ASP A 34 4.61 9.48 10.70
N ALA A 35 4.08 10.42 9.93
CA ALA A 35 2.82 10.27 9.20
C ALA A 35 2.93 9.19 8.10
N LEU A 36 4.08 9.09 7.43
CA LEU A 36 4.35 8.04 6.46
C LEU A 36 4.42 6.65 7.12
N ALA A 37 5.04 6.55 8.29
CA ALA A 37 5.07 5.31 9.06
C ALA A 37 3.65 4.90 9.51
N GLU A 38 2.84 5.85 10.00
CA GLU A 38 1.45 5.59 10.36
C GLU A 38 0.61 5.14 9.14
N MET A 39 0.77 5.81 8.01
CA MET A 39 0.13 5.42 6.74
C MET A 39 0.51 3.99 6.36
N ALA A 40 1.78 3.64 6.46
CA ALA A 40 2.26 2.30 6.19
C ALA A 40 1.61 1.25 7.10
N TYR A 41 1.45 1.53 8.40
CA TYR A 41 0.73 0.63 9.30
C TYR A 41 -0.75 0.47 8.99
N ARG A 42 -1.41 1.53 8.50
CA ARG A 42 -2.79 1.41 8.02
C ARG A 42 -2.88 0.50 6.79
N ILE A 43 -1.92 0.60 5.87
CA ILE A 43 -1.80 -0.31 4.72
C ILE A 43 -1.58 -1.75 5.19
N ALA A 44 -0.71 -1.98 6.16
CA ALA A 44 -0.47 -3.29 6.75
C ALA A 44 -1.75 -3.89 7.36
N ALA A 45 -2.51 -3.10 8.11
CA ALA A 45 -3.78 -3.55 8.68
C ALA A 45 -4.81 -3.92 7.60
N ILE A 46 -4.89 -3.14 6.52
CA ILE A 46 -5.74 -3.45 5.36
C ILE A 46 -5.31 -4.77 4.73
N ALA A 47 -4.01 -5.01 4.59
CA ALA A 47 -3.47 -6.23 4.02
C ALA A 47 -3.85 -7.48 4.84
N GLU A 48 -3.78 -7.40 6.17
CA GLU A 48 -4.22 -8.48 7.06
C GLU A 48 -5.73 -8.76 6.92
N ILE A 49 -6.55 -7.72 6.88
CA ILE A 49 -7.99 -7.86 6.68
C ILE A 49 -8.29 -8.48 5.32
N ALA A 50 -7.63 -8.02 4.26
CA ALA A 50 -7.78 -8.57 2.92
C ALA A 50 -7.42 -10.06 2.90
N LYS A 51 -6.28 -10.45 3.48
CA LYS A 51 -5.87 -11.86 3.57
C LYS A 51 -6.90 -12.73 4.30
N ALA A 52 -7.45 -12.23 5.42
CA ALA A 52 -8.43 -12.96 6.22
C ALA A 52 -9.84 -13.01 5.60
N LYS A 53 -10.18 -12.02 4.76
CA LYS A 53 -11.50 -11.87 4.13
C LYS A 53 -11.36 -11.66 2.62
N PRO A 54 -11.01 -12.72 1.87
CA PRO A 54 -10.93 -12.63 0.42
C PRO A 54 -12.28 -12.24 -0.18
N GLY A 55 -12.26 -11.41 -1.23
CA GLY A 55 -13.46 -11.01 -1.93
C GLY A 55 -14.13 -12.17 -2.69
N GLU A 56 -15.38 -11.98 -3.09
CA GLU A 56 -16.18 -13.03 -3.77
C GLU A 56 -15.53 -13.56 -5.06
N LYS A 57 -14.75 -12.71 -5.75
CA LYS A 57 -14.02 -13.11 -6.97
C LYS A 57 -12.84 -14.04 -6.73
N ALA A 58 -12.38 -14.18 -5.50
CA ALA A 58 -11.47 -15.25 -5.11
C ALA A 58 -12.25 -16.57 -4.94
N ASP A 59 -12.95 -16.98 -6.01
CA ASP A 59 -13.97 -18.04 -6.06
C ASP A 59 -13.40 -19.46 -6.17
N ASN A 60 -12.09 -19.59 -6.37
CA ASN A 60 -11.39 -20.87 -6.50
C ASN A 60 -9.99 -20.81 -5.88
N ASP A 61 -9.35 -21.97 -5.71
CA ASP A 61 -8.07 -22.07 -4.99
C ASP A 61 -6.94 -21.28 -5.65
N LYS A 62 -6.88 -21.25 -6.99
CA LYS A 62 -5.87 -20.46 -7.71
C LYS A 62 -6.04 -18.97 -7.39
N LYS A 63 -7.26 -18.46 -7.48
CA LYS A 63 -7.57 -17.06 -7.22
C LYS A 63 -7.43 -16.68 -5.73
N LYS A 64 -7.76 -17.58 -4.81
CA LYS A 64 -7.51 -17.40 -3.37
C LYS A 64 -6.02 -17.29 -3.07
N LYS A 65 -5.21 -18.13 -3.72
CA LYS A 65 -3.75 -18.06 -3.61
C LYS A 65 -3.21 -16.73 -4.15
N GLU A 66 -3.64 -16.32 -5.34
CA GLU A 66 -3.23 -15.03 -5.94
C GLU A 66 -3.63 -13.84 -5.06
N TRP A 67 -4.86 -13.84 -4.52
CA TRP A 67 -5.30 -12.84 -3.56
C TRP A 67 -4.42 -12.79 -2.31
N ALA A 68 -4.10 -13.95 -1.73
CA ALA A 68 -3.23 -14.05 -0.57
C ALA A 68 -1.82 -13.53 -0.86
N GLU A 69 -1.27 -13.82 -2.04
CA GLU A 69 0.04 -13.31 -2.47
C GLU A 69 0.07 -11.78 -2.59
N TYR A 70 -1.01 -11.16 -3.11
CA TYR A 70 -1.14 -9.71 -3.11
C TYR A 70 -1.24 -9.13 -1.70
N ALA A 71 -2.03 -9.74 -0.82
CA ALA A 71 -2.15 -9.30 0.56
C ALA A 71 -0.81 -9.42 1.31
N GLU A 72 -0.07 -10.52 1.13
CA GLU A 72 1.25 -10.72 1.72
C GLU A 72 2.28 -9.70 1.20
N THR A 73 2.25 -9.42 -0.11
CA THR A 73 3.10 -8.39 -0.71
C THR A 73 2.77 -7.01 -0.14
N MET A 74 1.50 -6.65 -0.03
CA MET A 74 1.08 -5.38 0.59
C MET A 74 1.57 -5.28 2.03
N ARG A 75 1.43 -6.35 2.81
CA ARG A 75 1.86 -6.40 4.21
C ARG A 75 3.36 -6.19 4.35
N LYS A 76 4.16 -6.91 3.54
CA LYS A 76 5.63 -6.84 3.54
C LYS A 76 6.12 -5.45 3.15
N GLU A 77 5.58 -4.88 2.07
CA GLU A 77 6.04 -3.59 1.56
C GLU A 77 5.56 -2.43 2.44
N ALA A 78 4.45 -2.62 3.16
CA ALA A 78 4.05 -1.71 4.23
C ALA A 78 5.06 -1.70 5.39
N ASP A 79 5.59 -2.85 5.83
CA ASP A 79 6.68 -2.86 6.82
C ASP A 79 7.92 -2.14 6.28
N ALA A 80 8.32 -2.43 5.03
CA ALA A 80 9.45 -1.77 4.40
C ALA A 80 9.26 -0.25 4.32
N LEU A 81 8.05 0.22 3.97
CA LEU A 81 7.74 1.65 3.94
C LEU A 81 7.79 2.26 5.35
N ALA A 82 7.26 1.58 6.37
CA ALA A 82 7.29 2.06 7.75
C ALA A 82 8.74 2.20 8.26
N ASP A 83 9.57 1.19 8.03
CA ASP A 83 10.96 1.19 8.46
C ASP A 83 11.77 2.26 7.71
N ALA A 84 11.59 2.36 6.39
CA ALA A 84 12.24 3.38 5.58
C ALA A 84 11.80 4.80 5.99
N ALA A 85 10.53 5.00 6.35
CA ALA A 85 10.01 6.27 6.85
C ALA A 85 10.64 6.63 8.20
N LYS A 86 10.64 5.71 9.17
CA LYS A 86 11.26 5.90 10.50
C LYS A 86 12.75 6.18 10.43
N THR A 87 13.44 5.54 9.49
CA THR A 87 14.88 5.73 9.25
C THR A 87 15.18 6.82 8.22
N LYS A 88 14.15 7.52 7.71
CA LYS A 88 14.23 8.64 6.76
C LYS A 88 15.07 8.32 5.52
N LYS A 89 14.83 7.17 4.90
CA LYS A 89 15.58 6.69 3.74
C LYS A 89 14.81 6.91 2.43
N PRO A 90 15.07 8.00 1.69
CA PRO A 90 14.22 8.43 0.57
C PRO A 90 14.14 7.43 -0.58
N ALA A 91 15.24 6.74 -0.89
CA ALA A 91 15.27 5.73 -1.95
C ALA A 91 14.43 4.48 -1.58
N GLU A 92 14.52 4.05 -0.32
CA GLU A 92 13.75 2.91 0.20
C GLU A 92 12.26 3.23 0.28
N ILE A 93 11.89 4.46 0.70
CA ILE A 93 10.50 4.96 0.68
C ILE A 93 9.94 4.90 -0.75
N LYS A 94 10.69 5.39 -1.74
CA LYS A 94 10.26 5.36 -3.14
C LYS A 94 10.04 3.92 -3.62
N ALA A 95 10.98 3.02 -3.32
CA ALA A 95 10.90 1.63 -3.74
C ALA A 95 9.66 0.93 -3.16
N ALA A 96 9.48 1.01 -1.83
CA ALA A 96 8.36 0.40 -1.13
C ALA A 96 7.01 0.99 -1.60
N ALA A 97 6.92 2.31 -1.72
CA ALA A 97 5.70 2.98 -2.19
C ALA A 97 5.32 2.59 -3.63
N ASN A 98 6.31 2.47 -4.53
CA ASN A 98 6.07 2.00 -5.89
C ASN A 98 5.53 0.56 -5.90
N LYS A 99 6.11 -0.32 -5.07
CA LYS A 99 5.68 -1.71 -4.97
C LYS A 99 4.28 -1.84 -4.37
N ILE A 100 3.95 -1.04 -3.35
CA ILE A 100 2.59 -0.93 -2.81
C ILE A 100 1.62 -0.49 -3.91
N TYR A 101 1.89 0.62 -4.58
CA TYR A 101 1.02 1.15 -5.64
C TYR A 101 0.81 0.12 -6.77
N SER A 102 1.87 -0.57 -7.19
CA SER A 102 1.77 -1.63 -8.20
C SER A 102 0.91 -2.80 -7.72
N THR A 103 1.05 -3.19 -6.45
CA THR A 103 0.24 -4.26 -5.85
C THR A 103 -1.23 -3.87 -5.75
N CYS A 104 -1.54 -2.62 -5.38
CA CYS A 104 -2.91 -2.09 -5.39
C CYS A 104 -3.55 -2.24 -6.79
N ASN A 105 -2.86 -1.77 -7.83
CA ASN A 105 -3.39 -1.82 -9.20
C ASN A 105 -3.59 -3.25 -9.69
N ASN A 106 -2.63 -4.14 -9.45
CA ASN A 106 -2.71 -5.53 -9.90
C ASN A 106 -3.83 -6.29 -9.18
N CYS A 107 -3.92 -6.15 -7.85
CA CYS A 107 -4.99 -6.77 -7.08
C CYS A 107 -6.36 -6.25 -7.50
N HIS A 108 -6.51 -4.93 -7.66
CA HIS A 108 -7.76 -4.34 -8.12
C HIS A 108 -8.10 -4.76 -9.56
N GLY A 109 -7.11 -4.89 -10.45
CA GLY A 109 -7.32 -5.40 -11.81
C GLY A 109 -7.83 -6.85 -11.86
N SER A 110 -7.38 -7.70 -10.93
CA SER A 110 -7.81 -9.10 -10.85
C SER A 110 -9.13 -9.31 -10.11
N PHE A 111 -9.46 -8.45 -9.12
CA PHE A 111 -10.51 -8.77 -8.15
C PHE A 111 -11.54 -7.66 -7.87
N ARG A 112 -11.39 -6.44 -8.41
CA ARG A 112 -12.38 -5.37 -8.20
C ARG A 112 -13.52 -5.44 -9.21
N ASP A 113 -13.20 -5.66 -10.49
CA ASP A 113 -14.10 -5.50 -11.65
C ASP A 113 -14.68 -6.81 -12.18
#